data_AF-A0A957S1L5-F1
#
_entry.id   AF-A0A957S1L5-F1
#
_cell.length_a   1.000
_cell.length_b   1.000
_cell.length_c   1.000
_cell.angle_alpha   90.00
_cell.angle_beta   90.00
_cell.angle_gamma   90.00
#
_symmetry.space_group_name_H-M   'P 1'
#
loop_
_entity.id
_entity.type
_entity.pdbx_description
1 polymer ?
#
loop_
_entity_poly.entity_id
_entity_poly.type
_entity_poly.pdbx_seq_one_letter_code
_entity_poly.pdbx_strand_id
1 'polypeptide(L)'
;MAAAIMIMAVVLGVRAGQRQLEIQKRQQVGIHLQRAIDYRSEGDLEAALAEYQRVLLLEPGNVAAVEGIENLFSMASGDAAPAGGNGIAAAPAATSGGDTAQAPPAPAGPQTAANEPQAQVAAMAQSSPLAAPSPTTDTLTSLWRTAQAAYTAGDWVSATDLLLNVRDMDPEFQKTQVTDLLYTSYVNLAAEKDQAGQLEEALAFVDKALALRPDPALRSARSKAEAYMAVLNTYSLGWETVIEGLQSLYEEDPSYRDVEERLLEAHTAFGDKLMRDGDACAALDAYVAAIDINVQPVLFEKRDNARAECDGVPSSTVILLTPEATRQATVARPNTVATPAAASATSTGAAVTTGETATGETAGAEAETAVAAGPAPVVGAPPAGRVLYSAASVNDGRARIFSQSLAGGAPQILVEDGTQPALRSDGKRLVYYNTRSDMAGLSALDPESGLLLRFTSYAEDRRPSWNPEGNRLVFASNREGDRRWRIYVGWAEVDGEVATLGFGDAAAWSPAGDRIAVKGCDETGNGCGLWTMTSSGAGRSPLTTVPEDTNPAWSPNGR
;
A
#
# COMPACT_ATOMS: atom_id res chain seq x y z
N MET A 1 9.77 10.97 -32.63
CA MET A 1 8.80 9.89 -32.36
C MET A 1 9.04 9.24 -30.98
N ALA A 2 10.25 8.80 -30.64
CA ALA A 2 10.58 8.24 -29.32
C ALA A 2 10.29 9.17 -28.12
N ALA A 3 10.54 10.48 -28.24
CA ALA A 3 10.24 11.45 -27.18
C ALA A 3 8.73 11.64 -26.91
N ALA A 4 7.88 11.47 -27.92
CA ALA A 4 6.43 11.57 -27.77
C ALA A 4 5.82 10.31 -27.11
N ILE A 5 6.44 9.14 -27.35
CA ILE A 5 6.06 7.87 -26.73
C ILE A 5 6.41 7.85 -25.24
N MET A 6 7.58 8.39 -24.86
CA MET A 6 7.98 8.53 -23.46
C MET A 6 7.07 9.48 -22.67
N ILE A 7 6.64 10.60 -23.28
CA ILE A 7 5.73 11.56 -22.62
C ILE A 7 4.32 10.96 -22.48
N MET A 8 3.82 10.21 -23.46
CA MET A 8 2.54 9.49 -23.31
C MET A 8 2.60 8.39 -22.25
N ALA A 9 3.71 7.64 -22.15
CA ALA A 9 3.88 6.59 -21.15
C ALA A 9 3.88 7.16 -19.71
N VAL A 10 4.53 8.30 -19.49
CA VAL A 10 4.53 9.00 -18.19
C VAL A 10 3.14 9.57 -17.85
N VAL A 11 2.44 10.15 -18.82
CA VAL A 11 1.08 10.71 -18.59
C VAL A 11 0.04 9.61 -18.36
N LEU A 12 0.18 8.45 -19.01
CA LEU A 12 -0.67 7.27 -18.78
C LEU A 12 -0.37 6.61 -17.43
N GLY A 13 0.91 6.53 -17.03
CA GLY A 13 1.32 6.03 -15.71
C GLY A 13 0.83 6.88 -14.55
N VAL A 14 0.88 8.22 -14.67
CA VAL A 14 0.33 9.14 -13.65
C VAL A 14 -1.19 9.04 -13.55
N ARG A 15 -1.90 8.86 -14.68
CA ARG A 15 -3.37 8.66 -14.67
C ARG A 15 -3.79 7.30 -14.12
N ALA A 16 -3.00 6.25 -14.35
CA ALA A 16 -3.22 4.93 -13.77
C ALA A 16 -3.00 4.94 -12.24
N GLY A 17 -1.93 5.58 -11.77
CA GLY A 17 -1.67 5.76 -10.33
C GLY A 17 -2.75 6.57 -9.62
N GLN A 18 -3.28 7.63 -10.24
CA GLN A 18 -4.37 8.41 -9.64
C GLN A 18 -5.72 7.68 -9.62
N ARG A 19 -6.00 6.82 -10.61
CA ARG A 19 -7.19 5.95 -10.57
C ARG A 19 -7.10 4.91 -9.47
N GLN A 20 -5.92 4.31 -9.27
CA GLN A 20 -5.70 3.35 -8.18
C GLN A 20 -5.85 4.02 -6.81
N LEU A 21 -5.37 5.25 -6.67
CA LEU A 21 -5.54 6.07 -5.47
C LEU A 21 -7.02 6.41 -5.20
N GLU A 22 -7.80 6.75 -6.23
CA GLU A 22 -9.25 7.00 -6.08
C GLU A 22 -10.02 5.73 -5.71
N ILE A 23 -9.62 4.56 -6.23
CA ILE A 23 -10.24 3.27 -5.92
C ILE A 23 -9.96 2.89 -4.46
N GLN A 24 -8.70 2.97 -4.02
CA GLN A 24 -8.31 2.69 -2.63
C GLN A 24 -8.99 3.65 -1.65
N LYS A 25 -9.07 4.94 -2.00
CA LYS A 25 -9.78 5.94 -1.21
C LYS A 25 -11.26 5.62 -1.07
N ARG A 26 -11.94 5.23 -2.15
CA ARG A 26 -13.36 4.83 -2.11
C ARG A 26 -13.59 3.56 -1.31
N GLN A 27 -12.69 2.58 -1.39
CA GLN A 27 -12.76 1.36 -0.57
C GLN A 27 -12.62 1.68 0.92
N GLN A 28 -11.64 2.51 1.30
CA GLN A 28 -11.46 2.92 2.70
C GLN A 28 -12.64 3.73 3.23
N VAL A 29 -13.20 4.66 2.42
CA VAL A 29 -14.43 5.38 2.76
C VAL A 29 -15.58 4.41 3.05
N GLY A 30 -15.76 3.37 2.22
CA GLY A 30 -16.79 2.34 2.43
C GLY A 30 -16.58 1.54 3.73
N ILE A 31 -15.34 1.13 4.02
CA ILE A 31 -15.00 0.37 5.23
C ILE A 31 -15.29 1.17 6.49
N HIS A 32 -14.86 2.44 6.53
CA HIS A 32 -15.06 3.30 7.69
C HIS A 32 -16.54 3.67 7.86
N LEU A 33 -17.30 3.89 6.78
CA LEU A 33 -18.74 4.10 6.86
C LEU A 33 -19.46 2.87 7.43
N GLN A 34 -19.11 1.65 6.99
CA GLN A 34 -19.74 0.43 7.49
C GLN A 34 -19.43 0.23 8.98
N ARG A 35 -18.18 0.38 9.40
CA ARG A 35 -17.81 0.30 10.83
C ARG A 35 -18.50 1.35 11.69
N ALA A 36 -18.65 2.57 11.18
CA ALA A 36 -19.38 3.63 11.88
C ALA A 36 -20.87 3.27 12.08
N ILE A 37 -21.49 2.59 11.12
CA ILE A 37 -22.86 2.08 11.23
C ILE A 37 -22.93 0.94 12.25
N ASP A 38 -21.97 0.02 12.22
CA ASP A 38 -21.92 -1.14 13.11
C ASP A 38 -21.73 -0.69 14.57
N TYR A 39 -20.74 0.17 14.87
CA TYR A 39 -20.53 0.73 16.22
C TYR A 39 -21.74 1.53 16.72
N ARG A 40 -22.40 2.29 15.85
CA ARG A 40 -23.64 3.00 16.20
C ARG A 40 -24.75 2.03 16.56
N SER A 41 -24.87 0.89 15.87
CA SER A 41 -25.87 -0.13 16.17
C SER A 41 -25.61 -0.86 17.49
N GLU A 42 -24.34 -0.95 17.89
CA GLU A 42 -23.88 -1.53 19.16
C GLU A 42 -23.98 -0.54 20.33
N GLY A 43 -24.24 0.74 20.07
CA GLY A 43 -24.35 1.81 21.07
C GLY A 43 -23.01 2.44 21.45
N ASP A 44 -21.91 2.08 20.78
CA ASP A 44 -20.60 2.70 20.96
C ASP A 44 -20.50 3.98 20.11
N LEU A 45 -21.04 5.08 20.67
CA LEU A 45 -21.10 6.37 19.99
C LEU A 45 -19.71 7.01 19.78
N GLU A 46 -18.74 6.70 20.64
CA GLU A 46 -17.38 7.24 20.56
C GLU A 46 -16.60 6.56 19.43
N ALA A 47 -16.68 5.22 19.33
CA ALA A 47 -16.10 4.48 18.22
C ALA A 47 -16.77 4.84 16.87
N ALA A 48 -18.10 5.01 16.86
CA ALA A 48 -18.82 5.45 15.66
C ALA A 48 -18.38 6.86 15.20
N LEU A 49 -18.18 7.80 16.13
CA LEU A 49 -17.70 9.15 15.83
C LEU A 49 -16.28 9.12 15.25
N ALA A 50 -15.39 8.31 15.82
CA ALA A 50 -14.02 8.15 15.33
C ALA A 50 -13.98 7.62 13.89
N GLU A 51 -14.85 6.68 13.54
CA GLU A 51 -14.92 6.14 12.18
C GLU A 51 -15.52 7.16 11.18
N TYR A 52 -16.54 7.93 11.55
CA TYR A 52 -17.03 9.02 10.69
C TYR A 52 -15.99 10.13 10.48
N GLN A 53 -15.20 10.47 11.51
CA GLN A 53 -14.11 11.45 11.37
C GLN A 53 -13.02 10.95 10.41
N ARG A 54 -12.72 9.65 10.40
CA ARG A 54 -11.80 9.04 9.42
C ARG A 54 -12.35 9.13 8.00
N VAL A 55 -13.67 8.96 7.80
CA VAL A 55 -14.30 9.20 6.50
C VAL A 55 -14.12 10.64 6.05
N LEU A 56 -14.28 11.63 6.93
CA LEU A 56 -14.12 13.05 6.59
C LEU A 56 -12.64 13.46 6.36
N LEU A 57 -11.69 12.75 6.97
CA LEU A 57 -10.26 12.92 6.66
C LEU A 57 -9.93 12.42 5.25
N LEU A 58 -10.58 11.34 4.81
CA LEU A 58 -10.44 10.83 3.45
C LEU A 58 -11.23 11.71 2.46
N GLU A 59 -12.50 11.97 2.72
CA GLU A 59 -13.42 12.71 1.87
C GLU A 59 -14.15 13.81 2.67
N PRO A 60 -13.59 15.04 2.72
CA PRO A 60 -14.14 16.14 3.54
C PRO A 60 -15.57 16.57 3.20
N GLY A 61 -16.09 16.20 2.02
CA GLY A 61 -17.45 16.48 1.57
C GLY A 61 -18.41 15.29 1.64
N ASN A 62 -18.03 14.20 2.31
CA ASN A 62 -18.85 13.00 2.37
C ASN A 62 -20.12 13.23 3.22
N VAL A 63 -21.25 13.36 2.55
CA VAL A 63 -22.56 13.69 3.15
C VAL A 63 -22.98 12.65 4.19
N ALA A 64 -22.74 11.37 3.93
CA ALA A 64 -23.12 10.28 4.84
C ALA A 64 -22.37 10.35 6.17
N ALA A 65 -21.10 10.77 6.17
CA ALA A 65 -20.33 10.95 7.38
C ALA A 65 -20.75 12.20 8.18
N VAL A 66 -21.07 13.30 7.49
CA VAL A 66 -21.59 14.52 8.15
C VAL A 66 -22.95 14.23 8.82
N GLU A 67 -23.89 13.64 8.09
CA GLU A 67 -25.21 13.24 8.63
C GLU A 67 -25.07 12.18 9.74
N GLY A 68 -24.11 11.26 9.60
CA GLY A 68 -23.80 10.27 10.63
C GLY A 68 -23.39 10.90 11.96
N ILE A 69 -22.50 11.89 11.91
CA ILE A 69 -22.02 12.63 13.09
C ILE A 69 -23.16 13.46 13.72
N GLU A 70 -23.98 14.14 12.91
CA GLU A 70 -25.13 14.89 13.40
C GLU A 70 -26.14 14.00 14.13
N ASN A 71 -26.40 12.80 13.61
CA ASN A 71 -27.24 11.80 14.26
C ASN A 71 -26.63 11.28 15.57
N LEU A 72 -25.30 11.10 15.65
CA LEU A 72 -24.66 10.71 16.91
C LEU A 72 -24.82 11.81 17.98
N PHE A 73 -24.71 13.08 17.60
CA PHE A 73 -24.94 14.19 18.51
C PHE A 73 -26.39 14.25 19.02
N SER A 74 -27.39 13.93 18.17
CA SER A 74 -28.79 13.87 18.62
C SER A 74 -29.07 12.67 19.53
N MET A 75 -28.45 11.52 19.26
CA MET A 75 -28.52 10.34 20.12
C MET A 75 -27.86 10.57 21.49
N ALA A 76 -26.77 11.34 21.53
CA ALA A 76 -26.06 11.71 22.76
C ALA A 76 -26.78 12.81 23.56
N SER A 77 -27.55 13.69 22.91
CA SER A 77 -28.29 14.77 23.57
C SER A 77 -29.65 14.35 24.14
N GLY A 78 -30.12 13.12 23.84
CA GLY A 78 -31.38 12.58 24.38
C GLY A 78 -32.66 13.13 23.73
N ASP A 79 -32.55 13.86 22.63
CA ASP A 79 -33.71 14.33 21.86
C ASP A 79 -34.15 13.25 20.87
N ALA A 80 -35.05 12.37 21.29
CA ALA A 80 -35.70 11.42 20.39
C ALA A 80 -36.79 12.12 19.54
N ALA A 81 -36.66 12.05 18.22
CA ALA A 81 -37.77 12.27 17.26
C ALA A 81 -37.61 11.34 16.03
N PRO A 82 -38.71 10.97 15.36
CA PRO A 82 -39.07 9.57 15.17
C PRO A 82 -38.52 8.92 13.89
N ALA A 83 -38.53 7.59 13.93
CA ALA A 83 -38.38 6.72 12.76
C ALA A 83 -39.32 7.15 11.60
N GLY A 84 -38.74 7.30 10.42
CA GLY A 84 -39.44 7.56 9.17
C GLY A 84 -38.44 7.53 8.02
N GLY A 85 -38.30 6.37 7.39
CA GLY A 85 -37.41 6.21 6.24
C GLY A 85 -37.90 6.93 5.00
N ASN A 86 -36.97 7.11 4.06
CA ASN A 86 -37.26 7.18 2.63
C ASN A 86 -35.98 6.83 1.87
N GLY A 87 -35.88 5.55 1.49
CA GLY A 87 -35.27 5.22 0.22
C GLY A 87 -36.08 5.88 -0.90
N ILE A 88 -35.39 6.39 -1.92
CA ILE A 88 -36.03 6.72 -3.19
C ILE A 88 -35.42 5.79 -4.24
N ALA A 89 -36.25 4.82 -4.58
CA ALA A 89 -36.13 3.95 -5.73
C ALA A 89 -36.48 4.69 -7.04
N ALA A 90 -36.11 4.01 -8.12
CA ALA A 90 -36.74 3.96 -9.44
C ALA A 90 -38.04 4.77 -9.68
N ALA A 91 -38.10 5.35 -10.87
CA ALA A 91 -39.31 5.86 -11.52
C ALA A 91 -39.49 5.13 -12.88
N PRO A 92 -40.66 5.20 -13.55
CA PRO A 92 -41.83 4.40 -13.19
C PRO A 92 -42.51 3.75 -14.42
N ALA A 93 -43.44 2.82 -14.17
CA ALA A 93 -44.47 2.42 -15.14
C ALA A 93 -45.87 2.55 -14.53
N ALA A 94 -46.81 2.91 -15.40
CA ALA A 94 -48.18 3.32 -15.18
C ALA A 94 -49.10 2.28 -14.52
N THR A 95 -50.19 2.73 -13.87
CA THR A 95 -51.56 2.66 -14.43
C THR A 95 -52.67 3.14 -13.46
N SER A 96 -53.65 3.85 -14.07
CA SER A 96 -55.11 3.77 -13.86
C SER A 96 -55.87 4.54 -12.76
N GLY A 97 -56.92 5.25 -13.23
CA GLY A 97 -58.24 5.48 -12.61
C GLY A 97 -58.37 6.76 -11.79
N GLY A 98 -58.92 7.87 -12.33
CA GLY A 98 -60.36 8.24 -12.34
C GLY A 98 -60.58 9.35 -11.29
N ASP A 99 -61.34 10.42 -11.44
CA ASP A 99 -62.45 10.77 -12.32
C ASP A 99 -62.83 12.27 -12.09
N THR A 100 -63.66 12.82 -12.98
CA THR A 100 -64.48 14.06 -12.89
C THR A 100 -63.95 15.46 -13.31
N ALA A 101 -64.76 16.05 -14.22
CA ALA A 101 -65.21 17.45 -14.31
C ALA A 101 -64.75 18.31 -15.52
N GLN A 102 -65.68 18.38 -16.50
CA GLN A 102 -66.30 19.60 -17.06
C GLN A 102 -65.74 20.24 -18.36
N ALA A 103 -66.61 20.24 -19.39
CA ALA A 103 -66.55 20.99 -20.66
C ALA A 103 -67.13 22.43 -20.49
N PRO A 104 -67.29 23.32 -21.52
CA PRO A 104 -67.03 23.25 -22.99
C PRO A 104 -66.36 24.57 -23.53
N PRO A 105 -66.51 25.07 -24.80
CA PRO A 105 -66.99 24.51 -26.07
C PRO A 105 -66.06 24.71 -27.32
N ALA A 106 -66.48 24.11 -28.44
CA ALA A 106 -65.93 24.15 -29.81
C ALA A 106 -66.15 25.50 -30.56
N PRO A 107 -65.75 25.66 -31.86
CA PRO A 107 -66.57 25.11 -32.99
C PRO A 107 -65.84 24.73 -34.32
N ALA A 108 -66.60 23.99 -35.15
CA ALA A 108 -66.63 23.91 -36.64
C ALA A 108 -65.39 23.36 -37.38
N GLY A 109 -65.45 22.53 -38.43
CA GLY A 109 -66.45 22.19 -39.46
C GLY A 109 -65.68 21.57 -40.67
N PRO A 110 -66.30 21.16 -41.80
CA PRO A 110 -66.50 19.73 -42.04
C PRO A 110 -66.15 19.19 -43.46
N GLN A 111 -66.37 17.87 -43.61
CA GLN A 111 -66.89 17.13 -44.80
C GLN A 111 -66.00 16.73 -45.99
N THR A 112 -66.06 15.42 -46.32
CA THR A 112 -66.55 14.76 -47.56
C THR A 112 -65.76 13.46 -47.78
N ALA A 113 -66.22 12.37 -48.39
CA ALA A 113 -67.53 11.90 -48.86
C ALA A 113 -67.43 10.37 -49.08
N ALA A 114 -68.59 9.72 -49.13
CA ALA A 114 -68.81 8.30 -49.35
C ALA A 114 -68.39 7.79 -50.76
N ASN A 115 -68.05 6.51 -50.87
CA ASN A 115 -68.83 5.52 -51.65
C ASN A 115 -68.07 4.17 -51.80
N GLU A 116 -68.74 3.11 -51.35
CA GLU A 116 -68.63 1.73 -51.86
C GLU A 116 -69.66 1.54 -53.01
N PRO A 117 -69.82 0.35 -53.63
CA PRO A 117 -68.90 -0.78 -53.87
C PRO A 117 -69.01 -1.32 -55.33
N GLN A 118 -68.17 -2.27 -55.77
CA GLN A 118 -68.61 -3.37 -56.65
C GLN A 118 -67.58 -4.51 -56.84
N ALA A 119 -68.01 -5.70 -56.41
CA ALA A 119 -67.95 -7.01 -57.08
C ALA A 119 -66.63 -7.61 -57.63
N GLN A 120 -66.22 -8.69 -56.95
CA GLN A 120 -65.93 -10.06 -57.46
C GLN A 120 -65.24 -10.21 -58.82
N VAL A 121 -64.05 -10.84 -58.85
CA VAL A 121 -63.82 -12.16 -59.51
C VAL A 121 -62.51 -12.80 -58.99
N ALA A 122 -62.48 -14.14 -59.02
CA ALA A 122 -61.32 -15.05 -59.06
C ALA A 122 -61.04 -15.86 -57.77
N ALA A 123 -61.61 -17.07 -57.80
CA ALA A 123 -61.27 -18.20 -56.95
C ALA A 123 -60.07 -18.98 -57.50
N MET A 124 -59.47 -19.79 -56.61
CA MET A 124 -58.66 -20.99 -56.84
C MET A 124 -57.13 -20.84 -56.90
N ALA A 125 -56.49 -20.97 -55.73
CA ALA A 125 -55.30 -21.81 -55.51
C ALA A 125 -55.08 -21.97 -53.98
N GLN A 126 -55.76 -22.93 -53.36
CA GLN A 126 -55.42 -23.40 -52.01
C GLN A 126 -54.96 -24.84 -52.08
N SER A 127 -53.65 -25.03 -51.96
CA SER A 127 -53.06 -26.20 -51.32
C SER A 127 -51.67 -25.82 -50.83
N SER A 128 -51.63 -25.03 -49.76
CA SER A 128 -50.43 -24.86 -48.93
C SER A 128 -50.45 -25.92 -47.82
N PRO A 129 -49.29 -26.47 -47.42
CA PRO A 129 -49.23 -27.56 -46.46
C PRO A 129 -49.79 -27.11 -45.10
N LEU A 130 -50.42 -28.03 -44.36
CA LEU A 130 -50.91 -27.81 -42.99
C LEU A 130 -49.84 -27.06 -42.19
N ALA A 131 -50.14 -25.82 -41.79
CA ALA A 131 -49.44 -25.17 -40.71
C ALA A 131 -49.68 -26.00 -39.45
N ALA A 132 -48.61 -26.33 -38.73
CA ALA A 132 -48.69 -26.89 -37.39
C ALA A 132 -49.62 -26.01 -36.53
N PRO A 133 -50.40 -26.57 -35.58
CA PRO A 133 -51.25 -25.77 -34.72
C PRO A 133 -50.38 -24.74 -34.00
N SER A 134 -50.67 -23.45 -34.20
CA SER A 134 -50.07 -22.38 -33.40
C SER A 134 -50.26 -22.73 -31.93
N PRO A 135 -49.23 -22.57 -31.07
CA PRO A 135 -49.39 -22.83 -29.65
C PRO A 135 -50.58 -22.02 -29.14
N THR A 136 -51.52 -22.67 -28.47
CA THR A 136 -52.68 -21.96 -27.92
C THR A 136 -52.17 -20.96 -26.89
N THR A 137 -52.60 -19.70 -26.97
CA THR A 137 -52.18 -18.60 -26.07
C THR A 137 -52.26 -19.00 -24.59
N ASP A 138 -53.18 -19.89 -24.23
CA ASP A 138 -53.34 -20.47 -22.90
C ASP A 138 -52.15 -21.33 -22.44
N THR A 139 -51.57 -22.15 -23.33
CA THR A 139 -50.40 -22.98 -23.01
C THR A 139 -49.17 -22.12 -22.73
N LEU A 140 -48.97 -21.08 -23.54
CA LEU A 140 -47.83 -20.17 -23.42
C LEU A 140 -47.94 -19.30 -22.16
N THR A 141 -49.15 -18.85 -21.83
CA THR A 141 -49.44 -18.13 -20.56
C THR A 141 -49.21 -19.03 -19.34
N SER A 142 -49.55 -20.31 -19.42
CA SER A 142 -49.29 -21.28 -18.34
C SER A 142 -47.81 -21.57 -18.14
N LEU A 143 -47.06 -21.77 -19.24
CA LEU A 143 -45.60 -21.96 -19.21
C LEU A 143 -44.90 -20.74 -18.63
N TRP A 144 -45.29 -19.53 -19.07
CA TRP A 144 -44.79 -18.27 -18.54
C TRP A 144 -44.96 -18.15 -17.02
N ARG A 145 -46.17 -18.45 -16.49
CA ARG A 145 -46.43 -18.42 -15.04
C ARG A 145 -45.57 -19.44 -14.28
N THR A 146 -45.39 -20.63 -14.85
CA THR A 146 -44.56 -21.70 -14.26
C THR A 146 -43.09 -21.27 -14.24
N ALA A 147 -42.60 -20.65 -15.32
CA ALA A 147 -41.26 -20.11 -15.43
C ALA A 147 -40.99 -19.03 -14.37
N GLN A 148 -41.94 -18.09 -14.19
CA GLN A 148 -41.87 -17.08 -13.14
C GLN A 148 -41.84 -17.70 -11.75
N ALA A 149 -42.64 -18.73 -11.49
CA ALA A 149 -42.65 -19.42 -10.21
C ALA A 149 -41.29 -20.11 -9.92
N ALA A 150 -40.73 -20.82 -10.89
CA ALA A 150 -39.40 -21.44 -10.78
C ALA A 150 -38.32 -20.38 -10.53
N TYR A 151 -38.37 -19.26 -11.27
CA TYR A 151 -37.46 -18.14 -11.09
C TYR A 151 -37.54 -17.54 -9.67
N THR A 152 -38.75 -17.30 -9.16
CA THR A 152 -38.94 -16.77 -7.79
C THR A 152 -38.55 -17.77 -6.71
N ALA A 153 -38.58 -19.07 -7.02
CA ALA A 153 -38.12 -20.12 -6.11
C ALA A 153 -36.60 -20.29 -6.11
N GLY A 154 -35.87 -19.59 -6.98
CA GLY A 154 -34.42 -19.76 -7.17
C GLY A 154 -34.05 -21.07 -7.89
N ASP A 155 -35.02 -21.75 -8.51
CA ASP A 155 -34.74 -22.91 -9.35
C ASP A 155 -34.34 -22.45 -10.75
N TRP A 156 -33.10 -21.99 -10.88
CA TRP A 156 -32.59 -21.37 -12.11
C TRP A 156 -32.52 -22.34 -13.28
N VAL A 157 -32.31 -23.63 -13.03
CA VAL A 157 -32.29 -24.67 -14.07
C VAL A 157 -33.69 -24.79 -14.68
N SER A 158 -34.71 -25.04 -13.85
CA SER A 158 -36.09 -25.15 -14.33
C SER A 158 -36.59 -23.84 -14.93
N ALA A 159 -36.24 -22.69 -14.34
CA ALA A 159 -36.59 -21.39 -14.88
C ALA A 159 -36.01 -21.19 -16.30
N THR A 160 -34.74 -21.52 -16.50
CA THR A 160 -34.07 -21.39 -17.80
C THR A 160 -34.74 -22.29 -18.85
N ASP A 161 -34.97 -23.57 -18.54
CA ASP A 161 -35.59 -24.51 -19.48
C ASP A 161 -37.01 -24.07 -19.90
N LEU A 162 -37.81 -23.61 -18.93
CA LEU A 162 -39.16 -23.11 -19.19
C LEU A 162 -39.16 -21.82 -20.01
N LEU A 163 -38.24 -20.89 -19.72
CA LEU A 163 -38.11 -19.64 -20.47
C LEU A 163 -37.60 -19.86 -21.90
N LEU A 164 -36.68 -20.81 -22.11
CA LEU A 164 -36.24 -21.22 -23.44
C LEU A 164 -37.41 -21.80 -24.24
N ASN A 165 -38.22 -22.65 -23.63
CA ASN A 165 -39.42 -23.19 -24.28
C ASN A 165 -40.43 -22.09 -24.64
N VAL A 166 -40.67 -21.12 -23.75
CA VAL A 166 -41.52 -19.94 -24.05
C VAL A 166 -40.99 -19.18 -25.26
N ARG A 167 -39.67 -18.92 -25.31
CA ARG A 167 -39.02 -18.20 -26.42
C ARG A 167 -39.04 -18.98 -27.74
N ASP A 168 -38.89 -20.30 -27.68
CA ASP A 168 -38.88 -21.16 -28.87
C ASP A 168 -40.30 -21.34 -29.45
N MET A 169 -41.33 -21.29 -28.61
CA MET A 169 -42.73 -21.33 -29.03
C MET A 169 -43.22 -20.00 -29.65
N ASP A 170 -42.86 -18.87 -29.04
CA ASP A 170 -43.15 -17.53 -29.57
C ASP A 170 -42.04 -16.52 -29.19
N PRO A 171 -41.15 -16.15 -30.12
CA PRO A 171 -40.06 -15.22 -29.86
C PRO A 171 -40.50 -13.79 -29.52
N GLU A 172 -41.72 -13.38 -29.86
CA GLU A 172 -42.23 -12.04 -29.60
C GLU A 172 -43.05 -11.95 -28.31
N PHE A 173 -43.46 -13.08 -27.74
CA PHE A 173 -44.17 -13.11 -26.47
C PHE A 173 -43.28 -12.62 -25.33
N GLN A 174 -43.64 -11.46 -24.75
CA GLN A 174 -42.95 -10.86 -23.59
C GLN A 174 -41.43 -10.83 -23.74
N LYS A 175 -40.93 -10.69 -24.97
CA LYS A 175 -39.54 -10.84 -25.39
C LYS A 175 -38.51 -10.23 -24.44
N THR A 176 -38.73 -8.98 -24.01
CA THR A 176 -37.84 -8.28 -23.06
C THR A 176 -37.79 -8.99 -21.70
N GLN A 177 -38.95 -9.32 -21.13
CA GLN A 177 -39.02 -9.96 -19.82
C GLN A 177 -38.44 -11.39 -19.86
N VAL A 178 -38.71 -12.15 -20.91
CA VAL A 178 -38.11 -13.48 -21.10
C VAL A 178 -36.59 -13.37 -21.19
N THR A 179 -36.09 -12.39 -21.94
CA THR A 179 -34.63 -12.16 -22.08
C THR A 179 -33.99 -11.74 -20.76
N ASP A 180 -34.62 -10.86 -19.99
CA ASP A 180 -34.12 -10.39 -18.70
C ASP A 180 -34.10 -11.51 -17.64
N LEU A 181 -35.14 -12.35 -17.60
CA LEU A 181 -35.20 -13.50 -16.71
C LEU A 181 -34.18 -14.58 -17.10
N LEU A 182 -34.02 -14.85 -18.41
CA LEU A 182 -32.98 -15.78 -18.91
C LEU A 182 -31.59 -15.27 -18.56
N TYR A 183 -31.32 -13.99 -18.79
CA TYR A 183 -30.06 -13.37 -18.43
C TYR A 183 -29.75 -13.58 -16.95
N THR A 184 -30.69 -13.24 -16.08
CA THR A 184 -30.50 -13.33 -14.63
C THR A 184 -30.36 -14.78 -14.16
N SER A 185 -31.12 -15.70 -14.75
CA SER A 185 -31.00 -17.14 -14.46
C SER A 185 -29.62 -17.68 -14.85
N TYR A 186 -29.07 -17.27 -16.01
CA TYR A 186 -27.72 -17.66 -16.41
C TYR A 186 -26.63 -17.08 -15.50
N VAL A 187 -26.77 -15.82 -15.07
CA VAL A 187 -25.82 -15.22 -14.12
C VAL A 187 -25.84 -15.96 -12.78
N ASN A 188 -27.01 -16.33 -12.28
CA ASN A 188 -27.13 -17.09 -11.03
C ASN A 188 -26.59 -18.52 -11.16
N LEU A 189 -26.87 -19.22 -12.27
CA LEU A 189 -26.27 -20.52 -12.56
C LEU A 189 -24.75 -20.44 -12.66
N ALA A 190 -24.21 -19.39 -13.30
CA ALA A 190 -22.78 -19.16 -13.33
C ALA A 190 -22.19 -18.99 -11.92
N ALA A 191 -22.86 -18.23 -11.06
CA ALA A 191 -22.44 -18.03 -9.67
C ALA A 191 -22.47 -19.33 -8.85
N GLU A 192 -23.51 -20.15 -9.00
CA GLU A 192 -23.58 -21.47 -8.34
C GLU A 192 -22.45 -22.40 -8.77
N LYS A 193 -22.14 -22.42 -10.08
CA LYS A 193 -21.03 -23.22 -10.62
C LYS A 193 -19.67 -22.72 -10.18
N ASP A 194 -19.48 -21.41 -10.13
CA ASP A 194 -18.24 -20.78 -9.66
C ASP A 194 -17.99 -21.08 -8.16
N GLN A 195 -19.04 -21.02 -7.33
CA GLN A 195 -19.00 -21.42 -5.91
C GLN A 195 -18.71 -22.91 -5.72
N ALA A 196 -19.22 -23.76 -6.62
CA ALA A 196 -18.92 -25.19 -6.63
C ALA A 196 -17.51 -25.53 -7.18
N GLY A 197 -16.72 -24.52 -7.58
CA GLY A 197 -15.40 -24.72 -8.18
C GLY A 197 -15.44 -25.25 -9.62
N GLN A 198 -16.61 -25.27 -10.25
CA GLN A 198 -16.82 -25.73 -11.62
C GLN A 198 -16.66 -24.58 -12.62
N LEU A 199 -15.47 -23.99 -12.71
CA LEU A 199 -15.23 -22.76 -13.50
C LEU A 199 -15.57 -22.90 -14.99
N GLU A 200 -15.30 -24.04 -15.61
CA GLU A 200 -15.64 -24.28 -17.03
C GLU A 200 -17.16 -24.19 -17.27
N GLU A 201 -17.94 -24.81 -16.39
CA GLU A 201 -19.41 -24.75 -16.44
C GLU A 201 -19.90 -23.34 -16.12
N ALA A 202 -19.28 -22.65 -15.16
CA ALA A 202 -19.59 -21.26 -14.85
C ALA A 202 -19.40 -20.35 -16.07
N LEU A 203 -18.27 -20.48 -16.77
CA LEU A 203 -17.98 -19.69 -17.96
C LEU A 203 -18.94 -19.98 -19.11
N ALA A 204 -19.37 -21.24 -19.29
CA ALA A 204 -20.39 -21.58 -20.27
C ALA A 204 -21.73 -20.86 -20.02
N PHE A 205 -22.12 -20.68 -18.75
CA PHE A 205 -23.31 -19.89 -18.40
C PHE A 205 -23.08 -18.38 -18.56
N VAL A 206 -21.89 -17.89 -18.22
CA VAL A 206 -21.50 -16.49 -18.50
C VAL A 206 -21.60 -16.16 -19.99
N ASP A 207 -21.12 -17.06 -20.86
CA ASP A 207 -21.19 -16.88 -22.32
C ASP A 207 -22.64 -16.79 -22.81
N LYS A 208 -23.53 -17.64 -22.26
CA LYS A 208 -24.97 -17.57 -22.57
C LYS A 208 -25.60 -16.26 -22.10
N ALA A 209 -25.22 -15.75 -20.92
CA ALA A 209 -25.70 -14.46 -20.43
C ALA A 209 -25.21 -13.29 -21.31
N LEU A 210 -23.93 -13.28 -21.67
CA LEU A 210 -23.32 -12.26 -22.52
C LEU A 210 -23.89 -12.25 -23.95
N ALA A 211 -24.30 -13.41 -24.46
CA ALA A 211 -24.98 -13.53 -25.76
C ALA A 211 -26.37 -12.88 -25.76
N LEU A 212 -27.04 -12.83 -24.60
CA LEU A 212 -28.33 -12.14 -24.45
C LEU A 212 -28.15 -10.64 -24.27
N ARG A 213 -27.16 -10.24 -23.45
CA ARG A 213 -26.94 -8.84 -23.08
C ARG A 213 -25.45 -8.58 -22.84
N PRO A 214 -24.84 -7.62 -23.57
CA PRO A 214 -23.49 -7.20 -23.28
C PRO A 214 -23.39 -6.58 -21.88
N ASP A 215 -22.54 -7.15 -21.03
CA ASP A 215 -22.27 -6.64 -19.69
C ASP A 215 -20.74 -6.50 -19.51
N PRO A 216 -20.20 -5.28 -19.33
CA PRO A 216 -18.76 -5.07 -19.11
C PRO A 216 -18.22 -5.73 -17.84
N ALA A 217 -18.99 -5.75 -16.75
CA ALA A 217 -18.57 -6.35 -15.49
C ALA A 217 -18.48 -7.87 -15.63
N LEU A 218 -19.49 -8.47 -16.28
CA LEU A 218 -19.50 -9.90 -16.53
C LEU A 218 -18.40 -10.34 -17.51
N ARG A 219 -18.04 -9.49 -18.50
CA ARG A 219 -16.87 -9.73 -19.38
C ARG A 219 -15.54 -9.69 -18.63
N SER A 220 -15.38 -8.74 -17.69
CA SER A 220 -14.17 -8.70 -16.84
C SER A 220 -14.10 -9.94 -15.94
N ALA A 221 -15.21 -10.33 -15.30
CA ALA A 221 -15.27 -11.54 -14.48
C ALA A 221 -14.91 -12.80 -15.28
N ARG A 222 -15.41 -12.92 -16.53
CA ARG A 222 -15.05 -13.99 -17.46
C ARG A 222 -13.54 -14.03 -17.75
N SER A 223 -12.95 -12.89 -18.09
CA SER A 223 -11.52 -12.78 -18.40
C SER A 223 -10.65 -13.21 -17.22
N LYS A 224 -11.00 -12.81 -15.99
CA LYS A 224 -10.28 -13.22 -14.77
C LYS A 224 -10.37 -14.72 -14.53
N ALA A 225 -11.56 -15.31 -14.68
CA ALA A 225 -11.76 -16.74 -14.52
C ALA A 225 -10.97 -17.56 -15.58
N GLU A 226 -10.92 -17.11 -16.83
CA GLU A 226 -10.09 -17.73 -17.87
C GLU A 226 -8.60 -17.67 -17.56
N ALA A 227 -8.10 -16.49 -17.16
CA ALA A 227 -6.70 -16.33 -16.77
C ALA A 227 -6.35 -17.20 -15.55
N TYR A 228 -7.25 -17.29 -14.56
CA TYR A 228 -7.06 -18.15 -13.40
C TYR A 228 -7.02 -19.64 -13.76
N MET A 229 -7.93 -20.12 -14.61
CA MET A 229 -7.86 -21.51 -15.10
C MET A 229 -6.60 -21.76 -15.91
N ALA A 230 -6.13 -20.79 -16.70
CA ALA A 230 -4.89 -20.93 -17.44
C ALA A 230 -3.72 -21.17 -16.47
N VAL A 231 -3.63 -20.40 -15.37
CA VAL A 231 -2.63 -20.61 -14.31
C VAL A 231 -2.73 -22.02 -13.70
N LEU A 232 -3.94 -22.50 -13.38
CA LEU A 232 -4.11 -23.83 -12.79
C LEU A 232 -3.57 -24.96 -13.71
N ASN A 233 -3.62 -24.75 -15.02
CA ASN A 233 -3.12 -25.71 -16.00
C ASN A 233 -1.61 -25.61 -16.26
N THR A 234 -0.95 -24.51 -15.88
CA THR A 234 0.48 -24.28 -16.15
C THR A 234 1.41 -24.71 -15.01
N TYR A 235 0.90 -25.25 -13.90
CA TYR A 235 1.73 -25.76 -12.77
C TYR A 235 2.76 -26.83 -13.19
N SER A 236 2.50 -27.54 -14.29
CA SER A 236 3.43 -28.52 -14.85
C SER A 236 4.54 -27.92 -15.72
N LEU A 237 4.42 -26.65 -16.13
CA LEU A 237 5.36 -25.96 -17.03
C LEU A 237 6.51 -25.27 -16.29
N GLY A 238 6.35 -25.01 -15.00
CA GLY A 238 7.39 -24.41 -14.15
C GLY A 238 6.89 -23.17 -13.38
N TRP A 239 7.60 -22.84 -12.31
CA TRP A 239 7.21 -21.77 -11.38
C TRP A 239 7.18 -20.39 -12.02
N GLU A 240 8.06 -20.09 -12.98
CA GLU A 240 8.11 -18.78 -13.64
C GLU A 240 6.79 -18.46 -14.37
N THR A 241 6.26 -19.40 -15.15
CA THR A 241 4.98 -19.23 -15.87
C THR A 241 3.79 -19.13 -14.91
N VAL A 242 3.82 -19.88 -13.80
CA VAL A 242 2.78 -19.82 -12.76
C VAL A 242 2.79 -18.46 -12.07
N ILE A 243 3.96 -17.99 -11.66
CA ILE A 243 4.16 -16.69 -11.00
C ILE A 243 3.71 -15.58 -11.94
N GLU A 244 4.13 -15.57 -13.21
CA GLU A 244 3.74 -14.51 -14.17
C GLU A 244 2.21 -14.41 -14.32
N GLY A 245 1.53 -15.55 -14.46
CA GLY A 245 0.06 -15.56 -14.59
C GLY A 245 -0.65 -15.14 -13.30
N LEU A 246 -0.17 -15.59 -12.13
CA LEU A 246 -0.71 -15.17 -10.83
C LEU A 246 -0.45 -13.69 -10.54
N GLN A 247 0.73 -13.18 -10.89
CA GLN A 247 1.11 -11.78 -10.74
C GLN A 247 0.16 -10.89 -11.53
N SER A 248 -0.11 -11.24 -12.79
CA SER A 248 -1.06 -10.49 -13.63
C SER A 248 -2.46 -10.45 -13.03
N LEU A 249 -2.92 -11.55 -12.41
CA LEU A 249 -4.22 -11.59 -11.74
C LEU A 249 -4.21 -10.78 -10.43
N TYR A 250 -3.12 -10.85 -9.66
CA TYR A 250 -2.95 -10.12 -8.41
C TYR A 250 -2.92 -8.61 -8.62
N GLU A 251 -2.28 -8.13 -9.68
CA GLU A 251 -2.28 -6.71 -10.04
C GLU A 251 -3.66 -6.20 -10.48
N GLU A 252 -4.50 -7.07 -11.06
CA GLU A 252 -5.87 -6.72 -11.45
C GLU A 252 -6.83 -6.77 -10.25
N ASP A 253 -6.79 -7.82 -9.45
CA ASP A 253 -7.66 -8.06 -8.31
C ASP A 253 -7.00 -8.98 -7.26
N PRO A 254 -6.31 -8.40 -6.24
CA PRO A 254 -5.65 -9.17 -5.19
C PRO A 254 -6.58 -10.11 -4.43
N SER A 255 -7.86 -9.74 -4.31
CA SER A 255 -8.88 -10.49 -3.58
C SER A 255 -9.57 -11.57 -4.40
N TYR A 256 -9.15 -11.76 -5.65
CA TYR A 256 -9.77 -12.73 -6.53
C TYR A 256 -9.43 -14.15 -6.08
N ARG A 257 -10.41 -14.84 -5.49
CA ARG A 257 -10.30 -16.22 -5.00
C ARG A 257 -9.10 -16.37 -4.04
N ASP A 258 -8.17 -17.26 -4.36
CA ASP A 258 -6.97 -17.59 -3.60
C ASP A 258 -5.70 -17.11 -4.33
N VAL A 259 -5.80 -16.09 -5.20
CA VAL A 259 -4.64 -15.59 -5.99
C VAL A 259 -3.51 -15.08 -5.09
N GLU A 260 -3.80 -14.30 -4.04
CA GLU A 260 -2.79 -13.83 -3.09
C GLU A 260 -2.03 -15.00 -2.44
N GLU A 261 -2.78 -15.97 -1.88
CA GLU A 261 -2.23 -17.15 -1.22
C GLU A 261 -1.40 -18.00 -2.19
N ARG A 262 -1.91 -18.25 -3.40
CA ARG A 262 -1.19 -19.01 -4.43
C ARG A 262 0.06 -18.31 -4.92
N LEU A 263 0.03 -17.00 -5.09
CA LEU A 263 1.20 -16.24 -5.55
C LEU A 263 2.29 -16.25 -4.48
N LEU A 264 1.92 -16.08 -3.21
CA LEU A 264 2.81 -16.23 -2.07
C LEU A 264 3.45 -17.63 -2.03
N GLU A 265 2.64 -18.67 -2.14
CA GLU A 265 3.11 -20.06 -2.17
C GLU A 265 4.02 -20.34 -3.36
N ALA A 266 3.69 -19.82 -4.54
CA ALA A 266 4.48 -19.98 -5.76
C ALA A 266 5.87 -19.33 -5.63
N HIS A 267 5.96 -18.10 -5.13
CA HIS A 267 7.24 -17.44 -4.87
C HIS A 267 8.06 -18.18 -3.81
N THR A 268 7.41 -18.64 -2.74
CA THR A 268 8.09 -19.39 -1.67
C THR A 268 8.63 -20.72 -2.17
N ALA A 269 7.82 -21.49 -2.91
CA ALA A 269 8.22 -22.78 -3.47
C ALA A 269 9.30 -22.63 -4.55
N PHE A 270 9.25 -21.54 -5.32
CA PHE A 270 10.28 -21.21 -6.29
C PHE A 270 11.61 -20.87 -5.61
N GLY A 271 11.59 -20.04 -4.56
CA GLY A 271 12.77 -19.78 -3.73
C GLY A 271 13.37 -21.05 -3.13
N ASP A 272 12.52 -21.95 -2.60
CA ASP A 272 12.96 -23.24 -2.04
C ASP A 272 13.59 -24.17 -3.09
N LYS A 273 13.10 -24.10 -4.34
CA LYS A 273 13.74 -24.80 -5.47
C LYS A 273 15.10 -24.18 -5.78
N LEU A 274 15.19 -22.86 -5.90
CA LEU A 274 16.43 -22.16 -6.24
C LEU A 274 17.54 -22.37 -5.20
N MET A 275 17.19 -22.38 -3.89
CA MET A 275 18.13 -22.75 -2.83
C MET A 275 18.69 -24.17 -3.02
N ARG A 276 17.86 -25.14 -3.39
CA ARG A 276 18.31 -26.51 -3.66
C ARG A 276 19.18 -26.62 -4.90
N ASP A 277 18.92 -25.78 -5.90
CA ASP A 277 19.69 -25.70 -7.14
C ASP A 277 21.02 -24.92 -6.96
N GLY A 278 21.24 -24.30 -5.79
CA GLY A 278 22.44 -23.53 -5.47
C GLY A 278 22.43 -22.08 -5.95
N ASP A 279 21.29 -21.59 -6.42
CA ASP A 279 21.11 -20.19 -6.85
C ASP A 279 20.52 -19.35 -5.71
N ALA A 280 21.33 -19.13 -4.69
CA ALA A 280 20.91 -18.43 -3.48
C ALA A 280 20.53 -16.96 -3.73
N CYS A 281 21.12 -16.31 -4.73
CA CYS A 281 20.79 -14.93 -5.08
C CYS A 281 19.42 -14.82 -5.74
N ALA A 282 19.09 -15.70 -6.70
CA ALA A 282 17.74 -15.73 -7.25
C ALA A 282 16.70 -16.17 -6.20
N ALA A 283 17.08 -17.07 -5.29
CA ALA A 283 16.21 -17.47 -4.18
C ALA A 283 15.90 -16.29 -3.24
N LEU A 284 16.88 -15.44 -2.96
CA LEU A 284 16.70 -14.22 -2.16
C LEU A 284 15.60 -13.34 -2.78
N ASP A 285 15.68 -13.07 -4.07
CA ASP A 285 14.68 -12.27 -4.79
C ASP A 285 13.28 -12.88 -4.70
N ALA A 286 13.17 -14.21 -4.84
CA ALA A 286 11.91 -14.92 -4.72
C ALA A 286 11.29 -14.82 -3.32
N TYR A 287 12.08 -14.93 -2.25
CA TYR A 287 11.56 -14.76 -0.89
C TYR A 287 11.20 -13.31 -0.57
N VAL A 288 11.93 -12.33 -1.11
CA VAL A 288 11.55 -10.91 -0.98
C VAL A 288 10.21 -10.67 -1.65
N ALA A 289 10.00 -11.17 -2.87
CA ALA A 289 8.72 -11.07 -3.55
C ALA A 289 7.57 -11.73 -2.76
N ALA A 290 7.82 -12.89 -2.13
CA ALA A 290 6.85 -13.52 -1.22
C ALA A 290 6.48 -12.61 -0.04
N ILE A 291 7.47 -12.00 0.61
CA ILE A 291 7.26 -11.09 1.74
C ILE A 291 6.46 -9.85 1.34
N ASP A 292 6.70 -9.32 0.13
CA ASP A 292 6.00 -8.15 -0.39
C ASP A 292 4.51 -8.42 -0.67
N ILE A 293 4.14 -9.67 -0.92
CA ILE A 293 2.73 -10.09 -1.05
C ILE A 293 2.09 -10.17 0.32
N ASN A 294 2.66 -10.98 1.22
CA ASN A 294 2.14 -11.17 2.56
C ASN A 294 3.27 -11.48 3.55
N VAL A 295 3.35 -10.64 4.59
CA VAL A 295 4.41 -10.72 5.58
C VAL A 295 4.19 -11.91 6.52
N GLN A 296 4.92 -12.99 6.29
CA GLN A 296 4.95 -14.15 7.19
C GLN A 296 6.30 -14.27 7.90
N PRO A 297 6.35 -14.45 9.24
CA PRO A 297 7.61 -14.54 9.99
C PRO A 297 8.58 -15.60 9.47
N VAL A 298 8.06 -16.74 8.98
CA VAL A 298 8.86 -17.85 8.44
C VAL A 298 9.64 -17.48 7.18
N LEU A 299 9.15 -16.51 6.38
CA LEU A 299 9.81 -16.09 5.15
C LEU A 299 11.09 -15.29 5.42
N PHE A 300 11.18 -14.64 6.58
CA PHE A 300 12.37 -13.89 6.94
C PHE A 300 13.58 -14.78 7.18
N GLU A 301 13.39 -15.94 7.83
CA GLU A 301 14.48 -16.91 8.01
C GLU A 301 14.97 -17.45 6.66
N LYS A 302 14.03 -17.80 5.77
CA LYS A 302 14.36 -18.26 4.40
C LYS A 302 15.15 -17.20 3.62
N ARG A 303 14.69 -15.95 3.64
CA ARG A 303 15.35 -14.80 3.02
C ARG A 303 16.75 -14.55 3.59
N ASP A 304 16.89 -14.54 4.91
CA ASP A 304 18.16 -14.24 5.58
C ASP A 304 19.21 -15.34 5.32
N ASN A 305 18.77 -16.61 5.26
CA ASN A 305 19.62 -17.74 4.86
C ASN A 305 20.06 -17.63 3.40
N ALA A 306 19.14 -17.33 2.47
CA ALA A 306 19.45 -17.13 1.06
C ALA A 306 20.43 -15.97 0.85
N ARG A 307 20.27 -14.89 1.61
CA ARG A 307 21.18 -13.74 1.58
C ARG A 307 22.60 -14.10 2.03
N ALA A 308 22.74 -14.82 3.14
CA ALA A 308 24.05 -15.23 3.63
C ALA A 308 24.82 -16.07 2.59
N GLU A 309 24.13 -17.01 1.93
CA GLU A 309 24.70 -17.84 0.87
C GLU A 309 25.00 -17.02 -0.40
N CYS A 310 24.13 -16.09 -0.79
CA CYS A 310 24.34 -15.19 -1.93
C CYS A 310 25.57 -14.29 -1.75
N ASP A 311 25.75 -13.73 -0.54
CA ASP A 311 26.88 -12.85 -0.21
C ASP A 311 28.22 -13.61 -0.07
N GLY A 312 28.22 -14.93 -0.21
CA GLY A 312 29.41 -15.78 -0.06
C GLY A 312 29.90 -15.87 1.39
N VAL A 313 29.05 -15.52 2.36
CA VAL A 313 29.34 -15.69 3.78
C VAL A 313 28.92 -17.12 4.13
N PRO A 314 29.85 -18.04 4.45
CA PRO A 314 29.45 -19.39 4.83
C PRO A 314 28.52 -19.28 6.03
N SER A 315 27.30 -19.81 5.87
CA SER A 315 26.29 -19.90 6.91
C SER A 315 26.97 -20.43 8.16
N SER A 316 27.09 -19.58 9.18
CA SER A 316 27.82 -19.95 10.40
C SER A 316 27.05 -21.08 11.04
N THR A 317 27.55 -22.30 10.86
CA THR A 317 27.09 -23.45 11.61
C THR A 317 27.13 -23.06 13.07
N VAL A 318 25.98 -23.06 13.73
CA VAL A 318 25.88 -22.86 15.17
C VAL A 318 26.64 -24.00 15.83
N ILE A 319 27.93 -23.78 16.08
CA ILE A 319 28.71 -24.63 16.97
C ILE A 319 28.26 -24.25 18.38
N LEU A 320 27.37 -25.06 18.94
CA LEU A 320 27.11 -25.09 20.37
C LEU A 320 28.43 -25.45 21.08
N LEU A 321 29.19 -24.43 21.48
CA LEU A 321 30.30 -24.62 22.41
C LEU A 321 29.72 -24.86 23.80
N THR A 322 29.72 -26.11 24.23
CA THR A 322 29.54 -26.47 25.64
C THR A 322 30.64 -25.83 26.48
N PRO A 323 30.33 -25.33 27.70
CA PRO A 323 31.27 -24.57 28.49
C PRO A 323 32.19 -25.51 29.27
N GLU A 324 33.34 -25.87 28.73
CA GLU A 324 34.38 -26.49 29.56
C GLU A 324 35.78 -26.23 28.97
N ALA A 325 36.48 -25.25 29.55
CA ALA A 325 37.90 -25.34 29.94
C ALA A 325 38.46 -23.95 30.22
N THR A 326 38.45 -23.58 31.50
CA THR A 326 39.38 -22.61 32.07
C THR A 326 40.81 -23.07 31.78
N ARG A 327 41.67 -22.19 31.22
CA ARG A 327 43.11 -22.17 31.50
C ARG A 327 43.77 -20.86 31.03
N GLN A 328 44.12 -20.06 32.04
CA GLN A 328 45.27 -19.14 32.17
C GLN A 328 45.93 -18.60 30.88
N ALA A 329 45.78 -17.29 30.65
CA ALA A 329 46.71 -16.51 29.83
C ALA A 329 47.45 -15.50 30.73
N THR A 330 48.74 -15.76 30.91
CA THR A 330 49.71 -14.93 31.62
C THR A 330 50.02 -13.67 30.80
N VAL A 331 50.00 -12.51 31.46
CA VAL A 331 50.33 -11.20 30.87
C VAL A 331 51.82 -11.13 30.55
N ALA A 332 52.18 -10.85 29.29
CA ALA A 332 53.52 -10.45 28.88
C ALA A 332 53.49 -9.03 28.29
N ARG A 333 54.17 -8.10 28.97
CA ARG A 333 54.52 -6.76 28.47
C ARG A 333 55.67 -6.84 27.47
N PRO A 334 55.76 -5.89 26.53
CA PRO A 334 57.06 -5.39 26.09
C PRO A 334 57.22 -3.88 26.34
N ASN A 335 58.27 -3.52 27.09
CA ASN A 335 58.95 -2.22 27.00
C ASN A 335 60.08 -2.38 25.97
N THR A 336 60.31 -1.41 25.07
CA THR A 336 61.41 -0.43 25.16
C THR A 336 61.57 0.39 23.86
N VAL A 337 61.81 1.69 24.10
CA VAL A 337 62.21 2.82 23.26
C VAL A 337 63.35 2.57 22.28
N ALA A 338 63.30 3.23 21.10
CA ALA A 338 64.49 3.73 20.40
C ALA A 338 64.16 4.93 19.48
N THR A 339 64.80 6.07 19.72
CA THR A 339 64.99 7.21 18.79
C THR A 339 66.48 7.30 18.48
N PRO A 340 66.90 7.62 17.24
CA PRO A 340 67.60 8.89 16.94
C PRO A 340 67.31 9.38 15.49
N ALA A 341 67.71 10.53 14.93
CA ALA A 341 68.47 11.72 15.32
C ALA A 341 68.13 12.85 14.31
N ALA A 342 68.36 14.09 14.72
CA ALA A 342 68.30 15.31 13.91
C ALA A 342 69.58 15.53 13.09
N ALA A 343 69.45 16.25 11.96
CA ALA A 343 70.57 16.84 11.23
C ALA A 343 70.38 18.37 11.17
N SER A 344 71.40 19.08 11.63
CA SER A 344 71.52 20.54 11.62
C SER A 344 72.10 21.05 10.29
N ALA A 345 71.73 22.26 9.89
CA ALA A 345 72.55 23.10 9.01
C ALA A 345 72.58 24.53 9.56
N THR A 346 73.80 25.04 9.67
CA THR A 346 74.22 26.32 10.25
C THR A 346 74.41 27.35 9.12
N SER A 347 74.14 28.63 9.37
CA SER A 347 75.11 29.73 9.15
C SER A 347 74.53 31.12 9.49
N THR A 348 75.24 31.81 10.41
CA THR A 348 75.70 33.23 10.41
C THR A 348 74.81 34.32 9.80
N GLY A 349 74.61 35.52 10.37
CA GLY A 349 75.20 36.22 11.52
C GLY A 349 75.03 37.76 11.36
N ALA A 350 75.09 38.48 12.50
CA ALA A 350 75.34 39.93 12.69
C ALA A 350 74.23 40.94 12.24
N ALA A 351 73.56 41.67 13.16
CA ALA A 351 73.99 42.87 13.95
C ALA A 351 73.86 44.19 13.12
N VAL A 352 73.44 45.38 13.57
CA VAL A 352 73.14 46.00 14.88
C VAL A 352 72.59 47.44 14.61
N THR A 353 71.63 47.90 15.45
CA THR A 353 71.24 49.29 15.87
C THR A 353 71.10 50.49 14.89
N THR A 354 70.00 51.26 15.01
CA THR A 354 69.84 52.57 15.73
C THR A 354 68.45 53.17 15.42
N GLY A 355 67.64 53.61 16.40
CA GLY A 355 67.44 55.03 16.77
C GLY A 355 66.26 55.65 15.97
N GLU A 356 65.05 55.77 16.51
CA GLU A 356 64.49 56.83 17.38
C GLU A 356 63.48 57.73 16.60
N THR A 357 62.27 57.85 17.19
CA THR A 357 61.25 58.93 17.06
C THR A 357 60.53 59.23 15.73
N ALA A 358 59.22 58.93 15.79
CA ALA A 358 58.12 59.91 15.81
C ALA A 358 57.42 60.34 14.49
N THR A 359 56.10 60.16 14.55
CA THR A 359 54.99 60.96 13.99
C THR A 359 54.70 60.90 12.50
N GLY A 360 53.42 60.67 12.20
CA GLY A 360 52.75 61.28 11.06
C GLY A 360 52.33 60.32 9.96
N GLU A 361 51.16 59.70 10.15
CA GLU A 361 50.05 59.66 9.19
C GLU A 361 50.38 59.96 7.71
N THR A 362 50.22 58.97 6.82
CA THR A 362 49.31 59.02 5.66
C THR A 362 49.40 57.74 4.84
N ALA A 363 48.25 57.36 4.29
CA ALA A 363 48.05 56.20 3.43
C ALA A 363 48.96 56.22 2.19
N GLY A 364 49.60 55.08 1.91
CA GLY A 364 50.35 54.82 0.69
C GLY A 364 50.26 53.33 0.39
N ALA A 365 49.57 52.99 -0.69
CA ALA A 365 49.40 51.64 -1.19
C ALA A 365 50.73 51.08 -1.70
N GLU A 366 51.08 49.84 -1.32
CA GLU A 366 52.02 49.02 -2.09
C GLU A 366 51.55 47.56 -2.17
N ALA A 367 51.42 47.15 -3.43
CA ALA A 367 51.19 45.84 -4.02
C ALA A 367 51.39 44.60 -3.13
N GLU A 368 50.27 43.93 -2.85
CA GLU A 368 50.27 42.53 -2.44
C GLU A 368 50.57 41.65 -3.66
N THR A 369 51.60 40.82 -3.54
CA THR A 369 52.05 39.88 -4.56
C THR A 369 50.97 38.81 -4.75
N ALA A 370 50.35 38.79 -5.93
CA ALA A 370 49.33 37.80 -6.27
C ALA A 370 49.95 36.39 -6.31
N VAL A 371 49.67 35.59 -5.28
CA VAL A 371 49.83 34.13 -5.34
C VAL A 371 48.82 33.62 -6.36
N ALA A 372 49.31 32.99 -7.42
CA ALA A 372 48.47 32.38 -8.43
C ALA A 372 47.46 31.43 -7.77
N ALA A 373 46.18 31.77 -7.86
CA ALA A 373 45.10 30.89 -7.46
C ALA A 373 45.26 29.57 -8.24
N GLY A 374 45.45 28.47 -7.51
CA GLY A 374 45.27 27.14 -8.08
C GLY A 374 43.89 27.05 -8.74
N PRO A 375 43.71 26.16 -9.74
CA PRO A 375 42.43 26.05 -10.42
C PRO A 375 41.33 25.91 -9.37
N ALA A 376 40.36 26.83 -9.42
CA ALA A 376 39.19 26.79 -8.57
C ALA A 376 38.63 25.36 -8.59
N PRO A 377 38.16 24.80 -7.46
CA PRO A 377 37.44 23.54 -7.51
C PRO A 377 36.36 23.72 -8.56
N VAL A 378 36.35 22.84 -9.56
CA VAL A 378 35.27 22.78 -10.53
C VAL A 378 34.01 22.76 -9.69
N VAL A 379 33.21 23.82 -9.74
CA VAL A 379 31.92 23.88 -9.08
C VAL A 379 31.10 22.83 -9.81
N GLY A 380 31.17 21.59 -9.31
CA GLY A 380 30.28 20.53 -9.71
C GLY A 380 28.86 21.06 -9.54
N ALA A 381 27.94 20.54 -10.35
CA ALA A 381 26.52 20.79 -10.16
C ALA A 381 26.19 20.74 -8.65
N PRO A 382 25.36 21.66 -8.14
CA PRO A 382 25.01 21.66 -6.72
C PRO A 382 24.58 20.24 -6.34
N PRO A 383 24.99 19.73 -5.16
CA PRO A 383 24.70 18.36 -4.79
C PRO A 383 23.20 18.11 -4.97
N ALA A 384 22.87 17.18 -5.86
CA ALA A 384 21.48 16.81 -6.08
C ALA A 384 21.01 16.06 -4.83
N GLY A 385 19.99 16.56 -4.15
CA GLY A 385 19.47 15.93 -2.93
C GLY A 385 18.67 16.87 -2.05
N ARG A 386 18.16 16.31 -0.96
CA ARG A 386 17.41 17.02 0.08
C ARG A 386 17.98 16.68 1.45
N VAL A 387 17.93 17.62 2.37
CA VAL A 387 18.23 17.41 3.79
C VAL A 387 16.93 17.47 4.57
N LEU A 388 16.72 16.49 5.45
CA LEU A 388 15.68 16.52 6.46
C LEU A 388 16.31 16.91 7.80
N TYR A 389 15.72 17.88 8.49
CA TYR A 389 16.19 18.30 9.80
C TYR A 389 15.02 18.78 10.66
N SER A 390 15.17 18.66 11.97
CA SER A 390 14.20 19.22 12.92
C SER A 390 14.68 20.56 13.46
N ALA A 391 13.79 21.55 13.54
CA ALA A 391 14.07 22.84 14.18
C ALA A 391 12.86 23.30 15.01
N ALA A 392 13.14 23.90 16.17
CA ALA A 392 12.11 24.52 17.00
C ALA A 392 11.86 25.95 16.54
N SER A 393 10.58 26.31 16.40
CA SER A 393 10.20 27.69 16.10
C SER A 393 10.42 28.57 17.31
N VAL A 394 10.98 29.75 17.06
CA VAL A 394 11.27 30.74 18.11
C VAL A 394 9.98 31.33 18.69
N ASN A 395 8.88 31.31 17.95
CA ASN A 395 7.63 31.98 18.31
C ASN A 395 6.74 31.14 19.23
N ASP A 396 6.63 29.83 18.94
CA ASP A 396 5.73 28.91 19.65
C ASP A 396 6.48 27.76 20.33
N GLY A 397 7.80 27.68 20.18
CA GLY A 397 8.63 26.60 20.73
C GLY A 397 8.39 25.24 20.07
N ARG A 398 7.49 25.13 19.09
CA ARG A 398 7.12 23.85 18.48
C ARG A 398 8.21 23.36 17.55
N ALA A 399 8.57 22.09 17.71
CA ALA A 399 9.56 21.43 16.88
C ALA A 399 8.90 20.85 15.64
N ARG A 400 9.43 21.26 14.48
CA ARG A 400 8.96 20.86 13.15
C ARG A 400 10.06 20.13 12.41
N ILE A 401 9.67 19.27 11.49
CA ILE A 401 10.60 18.64 10.53
C ILE A 401 10.52 19.41 9.23
N PHE A 402 11.67 19.83 8.73
CA PHE A 402 11.83 20.56 7.50
C PHE A 402 12.51 19.68 6.44
N SER A 403 12.12 19.90 5.18
CA SER A 403 12.78 19.39 3.99
C SER A 403 13.37 20.55 3.21
N GLN A 404 14.66 20.48 2.90
CA GLN A 404 15.36 21.52 2.16
C GLN A 404 16.17 20.94 1.00
N SER A 405 16.01 21.52 -0.19
CA SER A 405 16.81 21.18 -1.35
C SER A 405 18.25 21.66 -1.17
N LEU A 406 19.21 20.80 -1.48
CA LEU A 406 20.63 21.13 -1.50
C LEU A 406 21.01 22.08 -2.64
N ALA A 407 20.17 22.18 -3.68
CA ALA A 407 20.31 23.18 -4.74
C ALA A 407 19.89 24.60 -4.33
N GLY A 408 19.43 24.78 -3.08
CA GLY A 408 18.92 26.04 -2.55
C GLY A 408 17.40 26.14 -2.60
N GLY A 409 16.86 27.24 -2.07
CA GLY A 409 15.43 27.46 -1.87
C GLY A 409 15.03 27.48 -0.39
N ALA A 410 13.80 27.94 -0.12
CA ALA A 410 13.26 28.02 1.23
C ALA A 410 12.92 26.62 1.77
N PRO A 411 13.28 26.31 3.03
CA PRO A 411 12.91 25.04 3.65
C PRO A 411 11.38 24.90 3.73
N GLN A 412 10.88 23.71 3.43
CA GLN A 412 9.46 23.37 3.50
C GLN A 412 9.18 22.59 4.79
N ILE A 413 8.08 22.89 5.47
CA ILE A 413 7.62 22.09 6.60
C ILE A 413 7.08 20.77 6.04
N LEU A 414 7.62 19.65 6.52
CA LEU A 414 7.14 18.31 6.21
C LEU A 414 6.28 17.74 7.34
N VAL A 415 6.62 18.07 8.59
CA VAL A 415 5.86 17.65 9.79
C VAL A 415 5.75 18.82 10.76
N GLU A 416 4.53 19.12 11.20
CA GLU A 416 4.23 20.21 12.13
C GLU A 416 4.61 19.92 13.60
N ASP A 417 4.63 18.65 14.00
CA ASP A 417 4.93 18.21 15.37
C ASP A 417 5.86 17.01 15.37
N GLY A 418 7.15 17.25 15.13
CA GLY A 418 8.09 16.16 14.98
C GLY A 418 9.55 16.55 15.14
N THR A 419 10.34 15.57 15.59
CA THR A 419 11.81 15.65 15.61
C THR A 419 12.44 14.32 15.18
N GLN A 420 13.77 14.33 15.02
CA GLN A 420 14.57 13.12 14.77
C GLN A 420 14.10 12.35 13.53
N PRO A 421 14.07 12.99 12.35
CA PRO A 421 13.62 12.36 11.11
C PRO A 421 14.56 11.22 10.69
N ALA A 422 13.98 10.08 10.34
CA ALA A 422 14.65 8.95 9.70
C ALA A 422 13.88 8.54 8.45
N LEU A 423 14.40 8.93 7.29
CA LEU A 423 13.81 8.57 5.99
C LEU A 423 14.32 7.19 5.56
N ARG A 424 13.39 6.34 5.13
CA ARG A 424 13.70 5.05 4.49
C ARG A 424 14.43 5.28 3.17
N SER A 425 15.30 4.35 2.80
CA SER A 425 16.16 4.42 1.60
C SER A 425 15.37 4.66 0.30
N ASP A 426 14.14 4.17 0.21
CA ASP A 426 13.22 4.37 -0.93
C ASP A 426 12.58 5.77 -0.98
N GLY A 427 12.73 6.58 0.06
CA GLY A 427 12.12 7.90 0.17
C GLY A 427 10.62 7.92 0.45
N LYS A 428 9.97 6.75 0.58
CA LYS A 428 8.50 6.62 0.70
C LYS A 428 8.01 6.57 2.14
N ARG A 429 8.91 6.43 3.12
CA ARG A 429 8.53 6.38 4.53
C ARG A 429 9.50 7.14 5.41
N LEU A 430 8.99 8.13 6.12
CA LEU A 430 9.69 8.89 7.15
C LEU A 430 9.20 8.42 8.52
N VAL A 431 10.08 7.87 9.35
CA VAL A 431 9.77 7.68 10.78
C VAL A 431 10.36 8.83 11.57
N TYR A 432 9.62 9.31 12.56
CA TYR A 432 10.03 10.44 13.38
C TYR A 432 9.46 10.34 14.78
N TYR A 433 10.08 11.07 15.71
CA TYR A 433 9.56 11.24 17.07
C TYR A 433 8.46 12.30 17.06
N ASN A 434 7.24 11.89 17.38
CA ASN A 434 6.06 12.75 17.38
C ASN A 434 5.95 13.50 18.71
N THR A 435 5.88 14.83 18.64
CA THR A 435 5.83 15.69 19.82
C THR A 435 4.41 16.01 20.29
N ARG A 436 3.38 15.54 19.58
CA ARG A 436 1.99 15.68 20.02
C ARG A 436 1.71 14.74 21.18
N SER A 437 1.00 15.22 22.19
CA SER A 437 0.68 14.44 23.39
C SER A 437 -0.22 13.24 23.12
N ASP A 438 -1.11 13.33 22.13
CA ASP A 438 -2.06 12.27 21.76
C ASP A 438 -1.43 11.16 20.90
N MET A 439 -0.29 11.46 20.27
CA MET A 439 0.43 10.58 19.35
C MET A 439 1.89 10.36 19.76
N ALA A 440 2.18 10.52 21.06
CA ALA A 440 3.55 10.43 21.57
C ALA A 440 4.19 9.08 21.26
N GLY A 441 5.49 9.12 20.98
CA GLY A 441 6.30 7.99 20.51
C GLY A 441 6.73 8.19 19.06
N LEU A 442 6.88 7.08 18.33
CA LEU A 442 7.28 7.12 16.93
C LEU A 442 6.05 7.11 16.00
N SER A 443 6.07 7.96 14.99
CA SER A 443 5.09 7.99 13.91
C SER A 443 5.78 7.81 12.56
N ALA A 444 5.08 7.24 11.59
CA ALA A 444 5.52 7.08 10.21
C ALA A 444 4.67 7.95 9.29
N LEU A 445 5.32 8.67 8.37
CA LEU A 445 4.69 9.50 7.34
C LEU A 445 5.18 9.05 5.98
N ASP A 446 4.27 8.87 5.04
CA ASP A 446 4.61 8.85 3.62
C ASP A 446 4.70 10.30 3.09
N PRO A 447 5.89 10.79 2.67
CA PRO A 447 6.06 12.16 2.20
C PRO A 447 5.31 12.50 0.91
N GLU A 448 4.90 11.50 0.13
CA GLU A 448 4.21 11.69 -1.15
C GLU A 448 2.69 11.66 -0.99
N SER A 449 2.16 10.63 -0.31
CA SER A 449 0.71 10.52 -0.09
C SER A 449 0.19 11.32 1.11
N GLY A 450 1.09 11.68 2.04
CA GLY A 450 0.72 12.29 3.31
C GLY A 450 0.14 11.29 4.33
N LEU A 451 0.13 9.98 4.02
CA LEU A 451 -0.36 8.95 4.93
C LEU A 451 0.44 8.97 6.22
N LEU A 452 -0.26 9.18 7.33
CA LEU A 452 0.31 9.20 8.68
C LEU A 452 -0.13 7.95 9.45
N LEU A 453 0.83 7.22 9.99
CA LEU A 453 0.62 6.03 10.81
C LEU A 453 1.33 6.20 12.15
N ARG A 454 0.74 5.66 13.21
CA ARG A 454 1.45 5.52 14.49
C ARG A 454 2.34 4.28 14.39
N PHE A 455 3.64 4.43 14.67
CA PHE A 455 4.58 3.32 14.63
C PHE A 455 4.77 2.67 16.00
N THR A 456 4.84 3.48 17.07
CA THR A 456 4.84 2.96 18.44
C THR A 456 3.94 3.74 19.38
N SER A 457 3.60 3.13 20.51
CA SER A 457 2.68 3.69 21.50
C SER A 457 3.35 4.28 22.75
N TYR A 458 4.63 3.96 23.00
CA TYR A 458 5.35 4.47 24.17
C TYR A 458 5.93 5.86 23.88
N ALA A 459 5.61 6.82 24.75
CA ALA A 459 6.00 8.22 24.60
C ALA A 459 7.52 8.41 24.62
N GLU A 460 8.26 7.46 25.16
CA GLU A 460 9.70 7.54 25.32
C GLU A 460 10.47 6.93 24.14
N ASP A 461 9.78 6.28 23.21
CA ASP A 461 10.38 5.70 22.00
C ASP A 461 10.91 6.82 21.10
N ARG A 462 12.21 6.80 20.81
CA ARG A 462 12.90 7.88 20.08
C ARG A 462 14.12 7.38 19.30
N ARG A 463 14.74 8.28 18.54
CA ARG A 463 15.96 8.04 17.73
C ARG A 463 15.81 6.83 16.78
N PRO A 464 14.82 6.87 15.88
CA PRO A 464 14.61 5.81 14.91
C PRO A 464 15.77 5.74 13.90
N SER A 465 16.15 4.53 13.47
CA SER A 465 17.07 4.30 12.35
C SER A 465 16.60 3.08 11.57
N TRP A 466 16.51 3.24 10.25
CA TRP A 466 16.11 2.20 9.32
C TRP A 466 17.25 1.24 9.02
N ASN A 467 16.91 -0.04 8.84
CA ASN A 467 17.79 -0.92 8.09
C ASN A 467 17.79 -0.54 6.60
N PRO A 468 18.84 -0.91 5.84
CA PRO A 468 18.95 -0.56 4.42
C PRO A 468 17.79 -1.06 3.56
N GLU A 469 17.25 -2.23 3.89
CA GLU A 469 16.09 -2.86 3.24
C GLU A 469 14.77 -2.15 3.55
N GLY A 470 14.72 -1.31 4.59
CA GLY A 470 13.56 -0.50 4.89
C GLY A 470 12.36 -1.26 5.50
N ASN A 471 12.59 -2.46 6.07
CA ASN A 471 11.55 -3.26 6.72
C ASN A 471 11.72 -3.38 8.24
N ARG A 472 12.88 -2.99 8.79
CA ARG A 472 13.12 -2.96 10.23
C ARG A 472 13.57 -1.59 10.69
N LEU A 473 13.21 -1.29 11.93
CA LEU A 473 13.61 -0.08 12.62
C LEU A 473 14.31 -0.44 13.92
N VAL A 474 15.46 0.18 14.18
CA VAL A 474 16.00 0.27 15.54
C VAL A 474 15.63 1.61 16.16
N PHE A 475 15.31 1.58 17.46
CA PHE A 475 14.97 2.78 18.22
C PHE A 475 15.36 2.62 19.69
N ALA A 476 15.49 3.73 20.39
CA ALA A 476 15.78 3.75 21.82
C ALA A 476 14.51 3.97 22.63
N SER A 477 14.37 3.26 23.74
CA SER A 477 13.23 3.40 24.67
C SER A 477 13.63 3.10 26.10
N ASN A 478 13.00 3.76 27.07
CA ASN A 478 13.10 3.45 28.50
C ASN A 478 11.74 3.00 29.09
N ARG A 479 10.87 2.42 28.25
CA ARG A 479 9.51 1.95 28.59
C ARG A 479 9.38 1.00 29.78
N GLU A 480 10.48 0.38 30.21
CA GLU A 480 10.51 -0.57 31.33
C GLU A 480 10.36 0.12 32.70
N GLY A 481 10.35 1.45 32.76
CA GLY A 481 10.14 2.21 34.00
C GLY A 481 11.31 2.19 34.99
N ASP A 482 12.39 1.47 34.67
CA ASP A 482 13.61 1.35 35.50
C ASP A 482 14.63 2.48 35.25
N ARG A 483 14.24 3.49 34.47
CA ARG A 483 15.07 4.64 34.04
C ARG A 483 16.30 4.23 33.22
N ARG A 484 16.34 3.01 32.68
CA ARG A 484 17.43 2.55 31.81
C ARG A 484 16.97 2.52 30.36
N TRP A 485 17.75 3.18 29.51
CA TRP A 485 17.53 3.18 28.07
C TRP A 485 18.00 1.86 27.47
N ARG A 486 17.18 1.31 26.58
CA ARG A 486 17.48 0.13 25.80
C ARG A 486 17.27 0.42 24.33
N ILE A 487 18.06 -0.26 23.50
CA ILE A 487 17.83 -0.31 22.06
C ILE A 487 16.85 -1.45 21.79
N TYR A 488 15.88 -1.17 20.94
CA TYR A 488 14.92 -2.13 20.44
C TYR A 488 15.00 -2.20 18.92
N VAL A 489 14.63 -3.36 18.39
CA VAL A 489 14.41 -3.58 16.97
C VAL A 489 12.99 -4.09 16.77
N GLY A 490 12.31 -3.54 15.75
CA GLY A 490 10.96 -3.92 15.39
C GLY A 490 10.77 -3.93 13.88
N TRP A 491 9.72 -4.61 13.43
CA TRP A 491 9.27 -4.55 12.04
C TRP A 491 8.53 -3.24 11.79
N ALA A 492 8.73 -2.67 10.61
CA ALA A 492 8.26 -1.33 10.29
C ALA A 492 6.78 -1.22 9.88
N GLU A 493 6.17 -2.35 9.50
CA GLU A 493 4.84 -2.39 8.85
C GLU A 493 3.83 -3.30 9.58
N VAL A 494 4.23 -3.87 10.71
CA VAL A 494 3.39 -4.74 11.54
C VAL A 494 3.34 -4.09 12.93
N ASP A 495 2.16 -4.08 13.57
CA ASP A 495 1.98 -3.84 15.02
C ASP A 495 2.63 -4.99 15.84
N GLY A 496 3.88 -5.28 15.54
CA GLY A 496 4.56 -6.53 15.83
C GLY A 496 5.63 -6.39 16.90
N GLU A 497 5.80 -7.50 17.61
CA GLU A 497 6.74 -7.74 18.69
C GLU A 497 8.11 -7.07 18.48
N VAL A 498 8.52 -6.31 19.48
CA VAL A 498 9.78 -5.55 19.50
C VAL A 498 10.79 -6.28 20.39
N ALA A 499 11.94 -6.64 19.82
CA ALA A 499 13.00 -7.31 20.55
C ALA A 499 13.97 -6.28 21.15
N THR A 500 14.47 -6.55 22.37
CA THR A 500 15.52 -5.71 22.97
C THR A 500 16.91 -6.18 22.53
N LEU A 501 17.77 -5.22 22.15
CA LEU A 501 19.17 -5.44 21.79
C LEU A 501 20.15 -5.10 22.93
N GLY A 502 19.61 -4.74 24.11
CA GLY A 502 20.37 -4.39 25.31
C GLY A 502 20.44 -2.88 25.59
N PHE A 503 21.23 -2.51 26.61
CA PHE A 503 21.29 -1.12 27.09
C PHE A 503 21.86 -0.15 26.06
N GLY A 504 21.23 1.00 25.90
CA GLY A 504 21.70 2.04 24.98
C GLY A 504 20.62 3.06 24.64
N ASP A 505 21.04 4.21 24.17
CA ASP A 505 20.15 5.35 23.91
C ASP A 505 20.27 5.94 22.49
N ALA A 506 21.17 5.44 21.64
CA ALA A 506 21.24 5.79 20.22
C ALA A 506 21.73 4.58 19.41
N ALA A 507 21.19 4.38 18.21
CA ALA A 507 21.58 3.31 17.31
C ALA A 507 21.63 3.80 15.86
N ALA A 508 22.53 3.22 15.07
CA ALA A 508 22.64 3.44 13.64
C ALA A 508 22.90 2.11 12.92
N TRP A 509 22.05 1.80 11.95
CA TRP A 509 22.24 0.64 11.08
C TRP A 509 23.35 0.88 10.07
N SER A 510 24.19 -0.14 9.83
CA SER A 510 25.16 -0.14 8.74
C SER A 510 24.44 -0.06 7.39
N PRO A 511 24.93 0.72 6.41
CA PRO A 511 24.42 0.70 5.03
C PRO A 511 24.48 -0.68 4.36
N ALA A 512 25.36 -1.57 4.83
CA ALA A 512 25.43 -2.96 4.36
C ALA A 512 24.40 -3.88 5.05
N GLY A 513 23.73 -3.42 6.10
CA GLY A 513 22.64 -4.15 6.77
C GLY A 513 23.09 -5.22 7.76
N ASP A 514 24.39 -5.52 7.83
CA ASP A 514 25.01 -6.60 8.61
C ASP A 514 25.26 -6.24 10.09
N ARG A 515 25.39 -4.94 10.39
CA ARG A 515 25.79 -4.43 11.71
C ARG A 515 24.95 -3.26 12.20
N ILE A 516 24.95 -3.08 13.51
CA ILE A 516 24.36 -1.93 14.20
C ILE A 516 25.43 -1.34 15.12
N ALA A 517 25.65 -0.03 15.01
CA ALA A 517 26.46 0.72 15.97
C ALA A 517 25.54 1.37 16.99
N VAL A 518 25.86 1.28 18.28
CA VAL A 518 25.04 1.82 19.36
C VAL A 518 25.87 2.64 20.33
N LYS A 519 25.29 3.72 20.87
CA LYS A 519 25.72 4.23 22.16
C LYS A 519 25.10 3.33 23.21
N GLY A 520 25.94 2.56 23.88
CA GLY A 520 25.49 1.45 24.70
C GLY A 520 26.44 1.13 25.84
N CYS A 521 26.03 0.15 26.65
CA CYS A 521 26.76 -0.33 27.82
C CYS A 521 26.86 -1.87 27.75
N ASP A 522 27.58 -2.47 28.69
CA ASP A 522 27.59 -3.93 28.91
C ASP A 522 26.22 -4.45 29.42
N GLU A 523 26.10 -5.77 29.58
CA GLU A 523 24.87 -6.45 30.03
C GLU A 523 24.41 -6.03 31.43
N THR A 524 25.29 -5.44 32.25
CA THR A 524 24.94 -4.93 33.59
C THR A 524 24.51 -3.46 33.56
N GLY A 525 24.70 -2.77 32.43
CA GLY A 525 24.47 -1.35 32.25
C GLY A 525 25.69 -0.48 32.57
N ASN A 526 26.89 -1.05 32.68
CA ASN A 526 28.14 -0.36 32.97
C ASN A 526 29.06 -0.33 31.73
N GLY A 527 30.25 0.29 31.82
CA GLY A 527 31.23 0.28 30.73
C GLY A 527 30.71 0.92 29.44
N CYS A 528 30.01 2.04 29.56
CA CYS A 528 29.35 2.66 28.43
C CYS A 528 30.34 3.32 27.46
N GLY A 529 29.96 3.36 26.18
CA GLY A 529 30.70 3.97 25.09
C GLY A 529 30.01 3.68 23.76
N LEU A 530 30.79 3.65 22.67
CA LEU A 530 30.30 3.13 21.39
C LEU A 530 30.52 1.63 21.31
N TRP A 531 29.52 0.92 20.83
CA TRP A 531 29.52 -0.53 20.68
C TRP A 531 29.05 -0.90 19.28
N THR A 532 29.47 -2.07 18.79
CA THR A 532 28.87 -2.70 17.61
C THR A 532 28.26 -4.03 17.95
N MET A 533 27.28 -4.44 17.17
CA MET A 533 26.71 -5.78 17.17
C MET A 533 26.29 -6.16 15.76
N THR A 534 25.98 -7.43 15.55
CA THR A 534 25.32 -7.90 14.32
C THR A 534 23.91 -7.33 14.20
N SER A 535 23.31 -7.38 13.01
CA SER A 535 21.91 -6.99 12.76
C SER A 535 20.87 -7.74 13.62
N SER A 536 21.23 -8.92 14.14
CA SER A 536 20.41 -9.70 15.08
C SER A 536 20.56 -9.27 16.55
N GLY A 537 21.54 -8.41 16.87
CA GLY A 537 21.92 -8.07 18.24
C GLY A 537 23.03 -8.91 18.85
N ALA A 538 23.40 -10.03 18.22
CA ALA A 538 24.46 -10.90 18.71
C ALA A 538 25.86 -10.28 18.55
N GLY A 539 26.83 -10.77 19.32
CA GLY A 539 28.24 -10.43 19.18
C GLY A 539 28.59 -8.99 19.58
N ARG A 540 27.88 -8.47 20.59
CA ARG A 540 28.05 -7.10 21.08
C ARG A 540 29.46 -6.85 21.63
N SER A 541 30.17 -5.87 21.08
CA SER A 541 31.56 -5.54 21.44
C SER A 541 31.81 -4.03 21.52
N PRO A 542 32.64 -3.52 22.45
CA PRO A 542 32.94 -2.10 22.54
C PRO A 542 33.90 -1.66 21.41
N LEU A 543 33.60 -0.52 20.80
CA LEU A 543 34.51 0.25 19.94
C LEU A 543 35.30 1.27 20.74
N THR A 544 34.61 1.92 21.68
CA THR A 544 35.19 2.90 22.59
C THR A 544 34.76 2.60 24.01
N THR A 545 35.51 3.11 24.97
CA THR A 545 35.25 2.94 26.41
C THR A 545 35.02 4.29 27.10
N VAL A 546 34.70 5.32 26.31
CA VAL A 546 34.47 6.69 26.79
C VAL A 546 32.94 6.91 26.83
N PRO A 547 32.34 7.08 28.02
CA PRO A 547 30.88 7.20 28.16
C PRO A 547 30.26 8.41 27.45
N GLU A 548 31.05 9.44 27.20
CA GLU A 548 30.65 10.67 26.50
C GLU A 548 30.55 10.50 24.98
N ASP A 549 31.09 9.41 24.42
CA ASP A 549 30.98 9.16 22.98
C ASP A 549 29.53 8.83 22.62
N THR A 550 28.95 9.58 21.68
CA THR A 550 27.53 9.52 21.36
C THR A 550 27.24 9.58 19.87
N ASN A 551 26.00 9.25 19.50
CA ASN A 551 25.43 9.40 18.15
C ASN A 551 26.31 8.75 17.06
N PRO A 552 26.50 7.41 17.12
CA PRO A 552 27.26 6.72 16.09
C PRO A 552 26.62 6.92 14.72
N ALA A 553 27.46 7.05 13.69
CA ALA A 553 27.05 7.12 12.30
C ALA A 553 28.02 6.30 11.44
N TRP A 554 27.48 5.65 10.41
CA TRP A 554 28.28 4.87 9.47
C TRP A 554 28.69 5.73 8.28
N SER A 555 29.87 5.45 7.74
CA SER A 555 30.27 5.93 6.42
C SER A 555 29.31 5.34 5.36
N PRO A 556 29.02 6.04 4.25
CA PRO A 556 28.11 5.54 3.22
C PRO A 556 28.53 4.20 2.59
N ASN A 557 29.82 3.88 2.63
CA ASN A 557 30.38 2.62 2.12
C ASN A 557 30.50 1.53 3.21
N GLY A 558 30.01 1.78 4.42
CA GLY A 558 29.98 0.82 5.53
C GLY A 558 31.35 0.44 6.11
N ARG A 559 32.41 1.19 5.79
CA ARG A 559 33.79 0.94 6.24
C ARG A 559 34.26 1.88 7.34
#